data_AF-A0A484Z8H8-F1
#
_entry.id   AF-A0A484Z8H8-F1
#
_cell.length_a   1.000
_cell.length_b   1.000
_cell.length_c   1.000
_cell.angle_alpha   90.00
_cell.angle_beta   90.00
_cell.angle_gamma   90.00
#
_symmetry.space_group_name_H-M   'P 1'
#
loop_
_entity.id
_entity.type
_entity.pdbx_description
1 polymer ?
#
loop_
_entity_poly.entity_id
_entity_poly.type
_entity_poly.pdbx_seq_one_letter_code
_entity_poly.pdbx_strand_id
1 'polypeptide(L)'
;MDYRHTFPAGLEKAIHDAYNQLSADDAQASFAVRSSATAEDMPDASFAGQQETFLNVQGYDAVLVAVKHVFASLFNDRATLLPRASGL
;
A
#
# COMPACT_ATOMS: atom_id res chain seq x y z
N MET A 1 4.99 14.38 -7.18
CA MET A 1 3.65 13.79 -7.38
C MET A 1 2.67 14.57 -6.53
N ASP A 2 1.66 15.15 -7.14
CA ASP A 2 0.67 15.98 -6.44
C ASP A 2 -0.37 15.07 -5.76
N TYR A 3 -0.25 14.84 -4.45
CA TYR A 3 -1.18 14.00 -3.67
C TYR A 3 -2.52 14.69 -3.35
N ARG A 4 -2.89 15.74 -4.10
CA ARG A 4 -4.16 16.49 -3.97
C ARG A 4 -5.41 15.72 -4.41
N HIS A 5 -5.27 14.50 -4.95
CA HIS A 5 -6.42 13.66 -5.25
C HIS A 5 -6.97 13.01 -3.97
N THR A 6 -8.18 13.38 -3.62
CA THR A 6 -8.97 12.77 -2.55
C THR A 6 -9.45 11.39 -2.98
N PHE A 7 -9.58 10.46 -2.04
CA PHE A 7 -10.22 9.18 -2.36
C PHE A 7 -11.69 9.41 -2.70
N PRO A 8 -12.32 8.52 -3.48
CA PRO A 8 -13.78 8.48 -3.58
C PRO A 8 -14.38 8.40 -2.18
N ALA A 9 -15.42 9.18 -1.90
CA ALA A 9 -15.99 9.31 -0.56
C ALA A 9 -16.37 7.97 0.09
N GLY A 10 -16.83 7.00 -0.71
CA GLY A 10 -17.13 5.64 -0.22
C GLY A 10 -15.89 4.88 0.26
N LEU A 11 -14.76 5.02 -0.42
CA LEU A 11 -13.50 4.38 -0.03
C LEU A 11 -12.92 5.04 1.22
N GLU A 12 -12.92 6.38 1.27
CA GLU A 12 -12.43 7.11 2.44
C GLU A 12 -13.23 6.77 3.70
N LYS A 13 -14.56 6.71 3.57
CA LYS A 13 -15.45 6.27 4.66
C LYS A 13 -15.14 4.84 5.11
N ALA A 14 -14.95 3.91 4.19
CA ALA A 14 -14.64 2.53 4.52
C ALA A 14 -13.30 2.41 5.29
N ILE A 15 -12.28 3.17 4.86
CA ILE A 15 -10.98 3.23 5.56
C ILE A 15 -11.15 3.81 6.97
N HIS A 16 -11.95 4.87 7.11
CA HIS A 16 -12.24 5.49 8.41
C HIS A 16 -12.96 4.54 9.36
N ASP A 17 -14.01 3.87 8.89
CA ASP A 17 -14.76 2.91 9.70
C ASP A 17 -13.87 1.73 10.15
N ALA A 18 -13.04 1.20 9.24
CA ALA A 18 -12.10 0.14 9.55
C ALA A 18 -11.02 0.59 10.55
N TYR A 19 -10.47 1.80 10.38
CA TYR A 19 -9.51 2.38 11.32
C TYR A 19 -10.10 2.44 12.72
N ASN A 20 -11.30 3.03 12.86
CA ASN A 20 -11.96 3.17 14.16
C ASN A 20 -12.26 1.82 14.81
N GLN A 21 -12.61 0.80 14.03
CA GLN A 21 -12.82 -0.54 14.54
C GLN A 21 -11.51 -1.17 15.05
N LEU A 22 -10.40 -0.98 14.33
CA LEU A 22 -9.11 -1.58 14.68
C LEU A 22 -8.39 -0.85 15.81
N SER A 23 -8.60 0.47 15.95
CA SER A 23 -8.03 1.28 17.02
C SER A 23 -8.98 1.45 18.22
N ALA A 24 -10.12 0.76 18.24
CA ALA A 24 -11.17 0.94 19.26
C ALA A 24 -10.65 0.72 20.68
N ASP A 25 -9.78 -0.29 20.84
CA ASP A 25 -9.26 -0.72 22.14
C ASP A 25 -7.87 -0.13 22.45
N ASP A 26 -7.23 0.53 21.48
CA ASP A 26 -5.90 1.11 21.63
C ASP A 26 -5.75 2.40 20.80
N ALA A 27 -5.75 3.54 21.49
CA ALA A 27 -5.53 4.85 20.89
C ALA A 27 -4.09 5.05 20.38
N GLN A 28 -3.15 4.17 20.75
CA GLN A 28 -1.76 4.15 20.29
C GLN A 28 -1.51 3.00 19.30
N ALA A 29 -2.57 2.38 18.78
CA ALA A 29 -2.46 1.33 17.78
C ALA A 29 -1.61 1.81 16.59
N SER A 30 -0.69 0.94 16.17
CA SER A 30 0.17 1.18 15.02
C SER A 30 -0.08 0.14 13.94
N PHE A 31 0.01 0.57 12.69
CA PHE A 31 -0.35 -0.22 11.54
C PHE A 31 0.84 -0.40 10.59
N ALA A 32 0.86 -1.56 9.94
CA ALA A 32 1.69 -1.80 8.77
C ALA A 32 0.83 -1.66 7.52
N VAL A 33 1.23 -0.79 6.59
CA VAL A 33 0.54 -0.56 5.31
C VAL A 33 1.45 -1.06 4.19
N ARG A 34 0.95 -2.01 3.39
CA ARG A 34 1.70 -2.66 2.31
C ARG A 34 0.81 -2.87 1.08
N SER A 35 1.40 -2.88 -0.11
CA SER A 35 0.71 -3.38 -1.30
C SER A 35 0.54 -4.89 -1.18
N SER A 36 -0.62 -5.42 -1.57
CA SER A 36 -0.78 -6.85 -1.85
C SER A 36 -1.20 -7.00 -3.32
N ALA A 37 -0.23 -6.97 -4.23
CA ALA A 37 -0.51 -7.22 -5.64
C ALA A 37 -0.79 -8.72 -5.81
N THR A 38 -1.92 -9.09 -6.40
CA THR A 38 -2.34 -10.49 -6.65
C THR A 38 -1.45 -11.22 -7.68
N ALA A 39 -0.35 -10.61 -8.14
CA ALA A 39 0.57 -11.17 -9.13
C ALA A 39 1.66 -12.08 -8.54
N GLU A 40 1.59 -12.40 -7.23
CA GLU A 40 2.58 -13.23 -6.53
C GLU A 40 2.57 -14.72 -6.94
N ASP A 41 1.62 -15.15 -7.78
CA ASP A 41 1.52 -16.52 -8.30
C ASP A 41 2.19 -16.75 -9.67
N MET A 42 2.89 -15.76 -10.23
CA MET A 42 3.70 -15.98 -11.45
C MET A 42 5.08 -16.52 -11.05
N PRO A 43 5.44 -17.77 -11.44
CA PRO A 43 6.70 -18.40 -11.02
C PRO A 43 7.98 -17.69 -11.49
N ASP A 44 7.85 -16.64 -12.31
CA ASP A 44 8.96 -15.96 -13.00
C ASP A 44 9.12 -14.47 -12.63
N ALA A 45 8.30 -13.94 -11.70
CA ALA A 45 8.38 -12.55 -11.25
C ALA A 45 8.94 -12.47 -9.82
N SER A 46 10.16 -11.97 -9.67
CA SER A 46 10.71 -11.61 -8.35
C SER A 46 10.33 -10.17 -8.02
N PHE A 47 9.45 -9.96 -7.05
CA PHE A 47 9.07 -8.64 -6.53
C PHE A 47 9.95 -8.20 -5.34
N ALA A 48 11.10 -8.84 -5.14
CA ALA A 48 12.00 -8.53 -4.04
C ALA A 48 12.53 -7.09 -4.17
N GLY A 49 12.11 -6.22 -3.24
CA GLY A 49 12.54 -4.82 -3.17
C GLY A 49 11.63 -3.79 -3.83
N GLN A 50 10.44 -4.17 -4.34
CA GLN A 50 9.50 -3.23 -4.99
C GLN A 50 8.16 -3.03 -4.26
N GLN A 51 7.93 -3.66 -3.11
CA GLN A 51 6.72 -3.40 -2.32
C GLN A 51 7.04 -2.39 -1.21
N GLU A 52 6.69 -1.11 -1.43
CA GLU A 52 6.74 -0.11 -0.36
C GLU A 52 5.89 -0.58 0.83
N THR A 53 6.54 -0.76 1.96
CA THR A 53 5.90 -1.12 3.23
C THR A 53 6.16 -0.01 4.23
N PHE A 54 5.08 0.59 4.74
CA PHE A 54 5.14 1.57 5.82
C PHE A 54 4.86 0.85 7.13
N LEU A 55 5.81 0.90 8.06
CA LEU A 55 5.69 0.30 9.39
C LEU A 55 5.43 1.38 10.44
N ASN A 56 4.84 0.96 11.56
CA ASN A 56 4.59 1.83 12.72
C ASN A 56 3.79 3.09 12.37
N VAL A 57 2.80 2.97 11.47
CA VAL A 57 1.95 4.09 11.08
C VAL A 57 0.87 4.28 12.15
N GLN A 58 0.83 5.46 12.75
CA GLN A 58 -0.09 5.78 13.85
C GLN A 58 -0.94 7.00 13.49
N GLY A 59 -2.22 6.96 13.85
CA GLY A 59 -3.17 8.01 13.51
C GLY A 59 -3.79 7.85 12.13
N TYR A 60 -5.06 8.22 12.02
CA TYR A 60 -5.87 8.06 10.80
C TYR A 60 -5.25 8.77 9.59
N ASP A 61 -4.82 10.03 9.74
CA ASP A 61 -4.25 10.82 8.65
C ASP A 61 -2.96 10.19 8.10
N ALA A 62 -2.12 9.64 8.97
CA ALA A 62 -0.88 8.97 8.57
C ALA A 62 -1.18 7.67 7.82
N VAL A 63 -2.18 6.91 8.27
CA VAL A 63 -2.67 5.71 7.56
C VAL A 63 -3.17 6.11 6.17
N LEU A 64 -3.95 7.18 6.05
CA LEU A 64 -4.48 7.63 4.77
C LEU A 64 -3.36 8.05 3.79
N VAL A 65 -2.33 8.73 4.28
CA VAL A 65 -1.15 9.10 3.49
C VAL A 65 -0.38 7.85 3.05
N ALA A 66 -0.14 6.90 3.95
CA ALA A 66 0.55 5.65 3.63
C ALA A 66 -0.21 4.83 2.57
N VAL A 67 -1.55 4.75 2.66
CA VAL A 67 -2.37 4.12 1.62
C VAL A 67 -2.22 4.84 0.29
N LYS A 68 -2.24 6.18 0.25
CA LYS A 68 -2.00 6.94 -0.99
C LYS A 68 -0.62 6.67 -1.59
N HIS A 69 0.42 6.54 -0.78
CA HIS A 69 1.76 6.18 -1.24
C HIS A 69 1.77 4.80 -1.89
N VAL A 70 1.24 3.79 -1.20
CA VAL A 70 1.14 2.41 -1.72
C VAL A 70 0.32 2.35 -3.02
N PHE A 71 -0.76 3.12 -3.13
CA PHE A 71 -1.52 3.20 -4.39
C PHE A 71 -0.70 3.87 -5.51
N ALA A 72 0.01 4.95 -5.21
CA ALA A 72 0.84 5.65 -6.18
C ALA A 72 2.03 4.79 -6.66
N SER A 73 2.66 4.00 -5.78
CA SER A 73 3.76 3.12 -6.15
C SER A 73 3.33 2.05 -7.15
N LEU A 74 2.13 1.47 -7.00
CA LEU A 74 1.56 0.51 -7.96
C LEU A 74 1.39 1.08 -9.38
N PHE A 75 1.21 2.39 -9.54
CA PHE A 75 1.14 3.03 -10.86
C PHE A 75 2.53 3.36 -11.43
N ASN A 76 3.52 3.58 -10.57
CA ASN A 76 4.91 3.83 -10.97
C ASN A 76 5.66 2.53 -11.30
N ASP A 77 5.33 1.41 -10.63
CA ASP A 77 5.99 0.09 -10.79
C ASP A 77 5.56 -0.71 -12.02
N ARG A 78 4.63 -0.20 -12.83
CA ARG A 78 4.36 -0.79 -14.16
C ARG A 78 5.55 -0.71 -15.12
N ALA A 79 6.67 -0.08 -14.74
CA ALA A 79 7.84 0.12 -15.59
C ALA A 79 8.95 -0.95 -15.44
N THR A 80 8.90 -1.88 -14.48
CA THR A 80 10.02 -2.82 -14.29
C THR A 80 9.58 -4.25 -13.95
N LEU A 81 8.86 -4.88 -14.90
CA LEU A 81 8.96 -6.33 -15.05
C LEU A 81 10.38 -6.62 -15.55
N LEU A 82 11.28 -7.06 -14.68
CA LEU A 82 12.60 -7.56 -15.10
C LEU A 82 12.36 -8.99 -15.60
N PRO A 83 12.35 -9.28 -16.92
CA PRO A 83 12.39 -10.67 -17.35
C PRO A 83 13.75 -11.18 -16.88
N ARG A 84 13.77 -12.38 -16.27
CA ARG A 84 15.05 -13.07 -16.04
C ARG A 84 15.82 -13.03 -17.35
N ALA A 85 17.04 -12.52 -17.33
CA ALA A 85 17.94 -12.68 -18.47
C ALA A 85 17.98 -14.17 -18.78
N SER A 86 17.47 -14.56 -19.96
CA SER A 86 17.70 -15.88 -20.53
C SER A 86 19.21 -16.03 -20.69
N GLY A 87 19.81 -16.65 -19.70
CA GLY A 87 21.22 -16.94 -19.62
C GLY A 87 21.40 -18.44 -19.46
N LEU A 88 21.64 -19.08 -20.61
CA LEU A 88 22.07 -20.46 -20.88
C LEU A 88 20.97 -21.52 -20.96
#